data_AF-A0A074M946-F1
#
_entry.id   AF-A0A074M946-F1
#
_cell.length_a   1.000
_cell.length_b   1.000
_cell.length_c   1.000
_cell.angle_alpha   90.00
_cell.angle_beta   90.00
_cell.angle_gamma   90.00
#
_symmetry.space_group_name_H-M   'P 1'
#
loop_
_entity.id
_entity.type
_entity.pdbx_description
1 polymer ?
#
loop_
_entity_poly.entity_id
_entity_poly.type
_entity_poly.pdbx_seq_one_letter_code
_entity_poly.pdbx_strand_id
1 'polypeptide(L)'
;MKQDLSARHEPQVSSTPTTSPEHMTGSRMVVECFKRLGIDTVFGYPGGAILPLNDARYDSGVEHVMTRHEQAAIHAAEGYARATG
;
A
#
# COMPACT_ATOMS: atom_id res chain seq x y z
N MET A 1 -14.32 21.57 55.76
CA MET A 1 -14.19 21.92 54.33
C MET A 1 -12.69 21.99 54.03
N LYS A 2 -12.03 20.89 53.68
CA LYS A 2 -11.94 20.31 52.33
C LYS A 2 -11.92 18.77 52.39
N GLN A 3 -12.61 18.17 51.44
CA GLN A 3 -12.93 16.75 51.36
C GLN A 3 -11.75 15.91 50.88
N ASP A 4 -11.69 14.72 51.45
CA ASP A 4 -11.03 13.49 50.99
C ASP A 4 -11.42 13.16 49.54
N LEU A 5 -10.43 12.86 48.70
CA LEU A 5 -10.61 12.32 47.35
C LEU A 5 -9.81 11.01 47.23
N SER A 6 -10.25 10.01 47.99
CA SER A 6 -9.99 8.60 47.75
C SER A 6 -10.46 8.19 46.35
N ALA A 7 -9.54 7.61 45.58
CA ALA A 7 -9.71 6.62 44.52
C ALA A 7 -11.12 6.43 43.91
N ARG A 8 -11.32 6.83 42.64
CA ARG A 8 -12.34 6.28 41.73
C ARG A 8 -11.79 6.31 40.30
N HIS A 9 -11.36 5.15 39.80
CA HIS A 9 -12.07 4.32 38.81
C HIS A 9 -11.68 4.67 37.37
N GLU A 10 -10.73 3.91 36.82
CA GLU A 10 -10.57 3.80 35.37
C GLU A 10 -11.87 3.26 34.75
N PRO A 11 -12.40 3.87 33.69
CA PRO A 11 -13.31 3.17 32.80
C PRO A 11 -12.52 2.46 31.69
N GLN A 12 -12.53 1.12 31.73
CA GLN A 12 -12.10 0.26 30.62
C GLN A 12 -13.20 0.16 29.54
N VAL A 13 -12.78 0.43 28.29
CA VAL A 13 -13.24 -0.03 26.96
C VAL A 13 -14.71 -0.43 26.75
N SER A 14 -15.37 0.23 25.79
CA SER A 14 -16.22 -0.47 24.82
C SER A 14 -16.41 0.37 23.55
N SER A 15 -15.64 0.08 22.51
CA SER A 15 -16.07 0.37 21.14
C SER A 15 -15.93 -0.90 20.34
N THR A 16 -17.05 -1.63 20.24
CA THR A 16 -17.31 -2.62 19.20
C THR A 16 -16.64 -2.22 17.88
N PRO A 17 -15.94 -3.12 17.16
CA PRO A 17 -15.51 -2.81 15.81
C PRO A 17 -16.76 -2.62 14.97
N THR A 18 -17.13 -1.36 14.70
CA THR A 18 -18.07 -1.04 13.65
C THR A 18 -17.39 -1.44 12.35
N THR A 19 -17.79 -2.57 11.79
CA THR A 19 -17.34 -3.05 10.48
C THR A 19 -17.96 -2.16 9.40
N SER A 20 -17.51 -0.91 9.33
CA SER A 20 -17.53 -0.18 8.06
C SER A 20 -16.70 -1.01 7.08
N PRO A 21 -17.13 -1.21 5.83
CA PRO A 21 -16.28 -1.88 4.86
C PRO A 21 -14.93 -1.17 4.86
N GLU A 22 -13.85 -1.92 5.02
CA GLU A 22 -12.48 -1.40 4.89
C GLU A 22 -12.41 -0.67 3.55
N HIS A 23 -12.39 0.67 3.58
CA HIS A 23 -12.32 1.48 2.37
C HIS A 23 -10.93 1.31 1.76
N MET A 24 -10.82 0.47 0.73
CA MET A 24 -9.59 0.27 -0.01
C MET A 24 -9.31 1.47 -0.90
N THR A 25 -8.11 2.05 -0.80
CA THR A 25 -7.68 3.14 -1.69
C THR A 25 -7.45 2.60 -3.10
N GLY A 26 -7.57 3.46 -4.12
CA GLY A 26 -7.31 3.07 -5.51
C GLY A 26 -5.90 2.47 -5.70
N SER A 27 -4.89 3.02 -5.03
CA SER A 27 -3.53 2.47 -5.01
C SER A 27 -3.45 1.05 -4.45
N ARG A 28 -4.15 0.77 -3.34
CA ARG A 28 -4.25 -0.58 -2.78
C ARG A 28 -5.01 -1.52 -3.71
N MET A 29 -6.05 -1.03 -4.40
CA MET A 29 -6.78 -1.82 -5.41
C MET A 29 -5.86 -2.22 -6.57
N VAL A 30 -4.99 -1.33 -7.05
CA VAL A 30 -4.02 -1.66 -8.11
C VAL A 30 -3.02 -2.72 -7.64
N VAL A 31 -2.48 -2.59 -6.44
CA VAL A 31 -1.56 -3.59 -5.86
C VAL A 31 -2.25 -4.94 -5.65
N GLU A 32 -3.51 -4.93 -5.20
CA GLU A 32 -4.32 -6.14 -5.09
C GLU A 32 -4.57 -6.79 -6.46
N CYS A 33 -4.81 -6.00 -7.50
CA CYS A 33 -4.88 -6.50 -8.87
C CYS A 33 -3.56 -7.15 -9.31
N PHE A 34 -2.41 -6.56 -9.00
CA PHE A 34 -1.11 -7.18 -9.30
C PHE A 34 -0.99 -8.57 -8.68
N LYS A 35 -1.31 -8.69 -7.39
CA LYS A 35 -1.29 -9.98 -6.67
C LYS A 35 -2.21 -11.01 -7.31
N ARG A 36 -3.45 -10.63 -7.63
CA ARG A 36 -4.45 -11.52 -8.25
C ARG A 36 -4.05 -11.99 -9.65
N LEU A 37 -3.33 -11.16 -10.39
CA LEU A 37 -2.82 -11.46 -11.72
C LEU A 37 -1.46 -12.17 -11.69
N GLY A 38 -0.88 -12.40 -10.52
CA GLY A 38 0.46 -12.99 -10.39
C GLY A 38 1.58 -12.08 -10.89
N ILE A 39 1.36 -10.76 -10.93
CA ILE A 39 2.39 -9.78 -11.29
C ILE A 39 3.34 -9.64 -10.10
N ASP A 40 4.60 -10.01 -10.32
CA ASP A 40 5.68 -9.93 -9.33
C ASP A 40 6.65 -8.76 -9.56
N THR A 41 6.66 -8.18 -10.77
CA THR A 41 7.65 -7.18 -11.18
C THR A 41 6.98 -6.02 -11.91
N VAL A 42 7.33 -4.79 -11.54
CA VAL A 42 6.91 -3.56 -12.23
C VAL A 42 8.13 -2.72 -12.62
N PHE A 43 8.09 -2.13 -13.82
CA PHE A 43 9.12 -1.23 -14.33
C PHE A 43 8.58 0.19 -14.32
N GLY A 44 9.34 1.14 -13.78
CA GLY A 44 8.84 2.50 -13.62
C GLY A 44 9.90 3.55 -13.33
N TYR A 45 9.43 4.80 -13.33
CA TYR A 45 10.20 5.99 -12.97
C TYR A 45 9.46 6.74 -11.86
N PRO A 46 10.14 7.29 -10.84
CA PRO A 46 9.48 7.94 -9.72
C PRO A 46 8.83 9.27 -10.12
N GLY A 47 7.72 9.60 -9.47
CA GLY A 47 7.05 10.90 -9.60
C GLY A 47 6.16 11.20 -8.41
N GLY A 48 5.95 12.49 -8.11
CA GLY A 48 5.16 12.91 -6.94
C GLY A 48 3.71 12.40 -6.98
N ALA A 49 3.09 12.38 -8.16
CA ALA A 49 1.71 11.93 -8.33
C ALA A 49 1.52 10.43 -8.08
N ILE A 50 2.55 9.60 -8.28
CA ILE A 50 2.46 8.14 -8.14
C ILE A 50 2.90 7.65 -6.74
N LEU A 51 3.28 8.57 -5.84
CA LEU A 51 3.70 8.24 -4.48
C LEU A 51 2.70 7.34 -3.71
N PRO A 52 1.37 7.56 -3.77
CA PRO A 52 0.43 6.68 -3.08
C PRO A 52 0.45 5.23 -3.56
N LEU A 53 0.74 5.00 -4.86
CA LEU A 53 0.93 3.64 -5.38
C LEU A 53 2.26 3.05 -4.91
N ASN A 54 3.33 3.84 -4.90
CA ASN A 54 4.64 3.36 -4.47
C ASN A 54 4.64 3.02 -2.97
N ASP A 55 3.90 3.78 -2.16
CA ASP A 55 3.62 3.50 -0.75
C ASP A 55 2.83 2.21 -0.58
N ALA A 56 1.69 2.07 -1.28
CA ALA A 56 0.88 0.85 -1.23
C ALA A 56 1.63 -0.42 -1.70
N ARG A 57 2.61 -0.27 -2.60
CA ARG A 57 3.46 -1.35 -3.11
C ARG A 57 4.63 -1.69 -2.17
N TYR A 58 5.03 -0.79 -1.28
CA TYR A 58 6.29 -0.91 -0.53
C TYR A 58 6.50 -2.29 0.14
N ASP A 59 5.44 -2.82 0.78
CA ASP A 59 5.45 -4.14 1.43
C ASP A 59 4.59 -5.19 0.68
N SER A 60 4.32 -4.99 -0.62
CA SER A 60 3.42 -5.87 -1.37
C SER A 60 4.08 -7.15 -1.88
N GLY A 61 5.42 -7.20 -1.88
CA GLY A 61 6.21 -8.26 -2.53
C GLY A 61 6.39 -8.07 -4.05
N VAL A 62 5.86 -6.98 -4.62
CA VAL A 62 6.06 -6.63 -6.04
C VAL A 62 7.36 -5.84 -6.18
N GLU A 63 8.32 -6.41 -6.91
CA GLU A 63 9.61 -5.81 -7.21
C GLU A 63 9.43 -4.58 -8.12
N HIS A 64 10.10 -3.47 -7.81
CA HIS A 64 10.04 -2.26 -8.63
C HIS A 64 11.40 -1.93 -9.20
N VAL A 65 11.55 -2.25 -10.48
CA VAL A 65 12.75 -1.92 -11.26
C VAL A 65 12.68 -0.46 -11.67
N MET A 66 13.47 0.35 -10.98
CA MET A 66 13.56 1.79 -11.20
C MET A 66 14.46 2.10 -12.40
N THR A 67 13.90 2.76 -13.40
CA THR A 67 14.67 3.22 -14.57
C THR A 67 15.10 4.67 -14.40
N ARG A 68 15.86 5.20 -15.37
CA ARG A 68 16.25 6.61 -15.43
C ARG A 68 15.39 7.46 -16.35
N HIS A 69 14.55 6.81 -17.15
CA HIS A 69 13.65 7.44 -18.11
C HIS A 69 12.47 6.49 -18.34
N GLU A 70 11.28 7.04 -18.52
CA GLU A 70 10.05 6.27 -18.70
C GLU A 70 10.12 5.36 -19.94
N GLN A 71 10.74 5.84 -21.03
CA GLN A 71 11.02 5.01 -22.21
C GLN A 71 11.85 3.75 -21.87
N ALA A 72 12.84 3.87 -20.98
CA ALA A 72 13.61 2.71 -20.56
C ALA A 72 12.77 1.73 -19.74
N ALA A 73 11.78 2.21 -18.97
CA ALA A 73 10.83 1.33 -18.28
C ALA A 73 9.97 0.55 -19.28
N ILE A 74 9.49 1.22 -20.33
CA ILE A 74 8.71 0.57 -21.40
C ILE A 74 9.55 -0.49 -22.11
N HIS A 75 10.76 -0.16 -22.56
CA HIS A 75 11.63 -1.11 -23.25
C HIS A 75 12.03 -2.29 -22.33
N ALA A 76 12.27 -2.04 -21.05
CA ALA A 76 12.58 -3.09 -20.07
C ALA A 76 11.37 -4.03 -19.86
N ALA A 77 10.17 -3.49 -19.72
CA ALA A 77 8.94 -4.28 -19.60
C ALA A 77 8.67 -5.13 -20.85
N GLU A 78 8.88 -4.55 -22.05
CA GLU A 78 8.77 -5.28 -23.31
C GLU A 78 9.80 -6.43 -23.40
N GLY A 79 11.06 -6.13 -23.05
CA GLY A 79 12.12 -7.13 -23.01
C GLY A 79 11.84 -8.26 -22.01
N TYR A 80 11.34 -7.90 -20.82
CA TYR A 80 10.94 -8.85 -19.78
C TYR A 80 9.84 -9.78 -20.29
N ALA A 81 8.74 -9.22 -20.79
CA ALA A 81 7.63 -10.01 -21.34
C ALA A 81 8.08 -10.97 -22.45
N ARG A 82 8.95 -10.52 -23.37
CA ARG A 82 9.49 -11.39 -24.42
C ARG A 82 10.39 -12.52 -23.89
N ALA A 83 11.07 -12.30 -22.77
CA ALA A 83 11.96 -13.29 -22.17
C ALA A 83 11.22 -14.31 -21.30
N THR A 84 10.11 -13.91 -20.68
CA THR A 84 9.34 -14.75 -19.74
C THR A 84 8.11 -15.42 -20.36
N GLY A 85 7.62 -14.89 -21.50
CA GLY A 85 6.32 -15.26 -22.07
C GLY A 85 5.17 -14.47 -21.47
#